data_AF-A0A6P2AUA4-F1
#
_entry.id   AF-A0A6P2AUA4-F1
#
_cell.length_a   1.000
_cell.length_b   1.000
_cell.length_c   1.000
_cell.angle_alpha   90.00
_cell.angle_beta   90.00
_cell.angle_gamma   90.00
#
_symmetry.space_group_name_H-M   'P 1'
#
loop_
_entity.id
_entity.type
_entity.pdbx_description
1 polymer ?
#
loop_
_entity_poly.entity_id
_entity_poly.type
_entity_poly.pdbx_seq_one_letter_code
_entity_poly.pdbx_strand_id
1 'polypeptide(L)'
;MMMMTQIDDPFDSQPPTRQGMSTGAKVGIGCAVLGVLLIIVICAGLIFGGYWVVRQVTEFVEDFEQQGYTLVEGQSMNVTTPVTESTVYAGEHLMIDADVMGNLAIAVQSATINGRVEGDIDFIGQELVIGPDAVVTGDIRVKFGQVIIVHGTVEGEITGSYQTLRQNESPAAPEDGADSESANDIEP
;
A
#
# COMPACT_ATOMS: atom_id res chain seq x y z
N MET A 1 9.83 98.67 -32.08
CA MET A 1 8.63 97.92 -32.48
C MET A 1 9.12 96.84 -33.42
N MET A 2 9.48 95.67 -32.89
CA MET A 2 8.63 94.46 -32.85
C MET A 2 8.20 94.07 -34.28
N MET A 3 8.41 92.87 -34.80
CA MET A 3 8.71 91.58 -34.17
C MET A 3 9.28 90.64 -35.24
N MET A 4 10.15 89.78 -34.74
CA MET A 4 10.65 88.55 -35.31
C MET A 4 9.49 87.56 -35.48
N THR A 5 9.31 86.99 -36.68
CA THR A 5 8.52 85.76 -36.83
C THR A 5 9.34 84.78 -37.65
N GLN A 6 9.87 83.84 -36.88
CA GLN A 6 10.69 82.71 -37.29
C GLN A 6 9.75 81.52 -37.56
N ILE A 7 10.31 80.50 -38.23
CA ILE A 7 9.94 79.07 -38.14
C ILE A 7 8.96 78.57 -39.21
N ASP A 8 9.56 78.13 -40.32
CA ASP A 8 9.12 76.96 -41.07
C ASP A 8 9.48 75.71 -40.25
N ASP A 9 8.48 74.99 -39.74
CA ASP A 9 8.64 73.61 -39.28
C ASP A 9 7.68 72.72 -40.09
N PRO A 10 8.19 71.75 -40.88
CA PRO A 10 7.34 70.71 -41.44
C PRO A 10 6.90 69.79 -40.30
N PHE A 11 5.61 69.79 -40.00
CA PHE A 11 5.00 68.77 -39.13
C PHE A 11 5.17 67.39 -39.79
N ASP A 12 6.22 66.70 -39.38
CA ASP A 12 6.49 65.29 -39.63
C ASP A 12 5.46 64.47 -38.84
N SER A 13 4.34 64.13 -39.48
CA SER A 13 3.36 63.21 -38.93
C SER A 13 3.89 61.78 -39.09
N GLN A 14 4.78 61.37 -38.18
CA GLN A 14 5.15 59.96 -38.05
C GLN A 14 3.89 59.12 -37.75
N PRO A 15 3.63 58.02 -38.49
CA PRO A 15 2.50 57.16 -38.21
C PRO A 15 2.63 56.52 -36.82
N PRO A 16 1.52 56.18 -36.15
CA PRO A 16 1.58 55.56 -34.83
C PRO A 16 2.42 54.28 -34.92
N THR A 17 3.55 54.27 -34.21
CA THR A 17 4.34 53.06 -34.01
C THR A 17 3.43 52.04 -33.37
N ARG A 18 2.99 51.04 -34.15
CA ARG A 18 2.40 49.82 -33.60
C ARG A 18 3.43 49.26 -32.64
N GLN A 19 3.11 49.36 -31.35
CA GLN A 19 3.83 48.71 -30.28
C GLN A 19 3.75 47.20 -30.57
N GLY A 20 4.77 46.70 -31.26
CA GLY A 20 4.94 45.29 -31.53
C GLY A 20 5.04 44.60 -30.19
N MET A 21 3.99 43.89 -29.80
CA MET A 21 4.04 42.98 -28.68
C MET A 21 5.19 42.01 -28.95
N SER A 22 6.25 42.17 -28.18
CA SER A 22 7.44 41.33 -28.19
C SER A 22 7.02 39.87 -28.18
N THR A 23 7.39 39.17 -29.24
CA THR A 23 7.12 37.74 -29.47
C THR A 23 7.67 36.85 -28.35
N GLY A 24 8.53 37.38 -27.45
CA GLY A 24 9.07 36.66 -26.30
C GLY A 24 8.06 36.36 -25.18
N ALA A 25 7.00 37.15 -25.01
CA ALA A 25 6.01 36.93 -23.93
C ALA A 25 5.00 35.82 -24.23
N LYS A 26 4.83 35.40 -25.50
CA LYS A 26 3.86 34.38 -25.90
C LYS A 26 4.37 32.95 -25.74
N VAL A 27 5.70 32.75 -25.71
CA VAL A 27 6.31 31.41 -25.53
C VAL A 27 6.37 31.02 -24.04
N GLY A 28 6.41 31.98 -23.11
CA GLY A 28 6.40 31.72 -21.66
C GLY A 28 5.05 31.25 -21.11
N ILE A 29 3.93 31.75 -21.67
CA ILE A 29 2.57 31.41 -21.22
C ILE A 29 2.21 29.96 -21.58
N GLY A 30 2.68 29.46 -22.71
CA GLY A 30 2.43 28.07 -23.13
C GLY A 30 3.07 27.04 -22.18
N CYS A 31 4.27 27.33 -21.68
CA CYS A 31 4.96 26.45 -20.71
C CYS A 31 4.30 26.49 -19.32
N ALA A 32 3.84 27.66 -18.89
CA ALA A 32 3.15 27.81 -17.61
C ALA A 32 1.81 27.05 -17.59
N VAL A 33 1.00 27.11 -18.66
CA VAL A 33 -0.28 26.40 -18.74
C VAL A 33 -0.10 24.89 -18.82
N LEU A 34 0.88 24.41 -19.60
CA LEU A 34 1.22 22.98 -19.65
C LEU A 34 1.71 22.45 -18.29
N GLY A 35 2.55 23.23 -17.59
CA GLY A 35 3.00 22.89 -16.25
C GLY A 35 1.83 22.78 -15.25
N VAL A 36 0.91 23.74 -15.28
CA VAL A 36 -0.28 23.73 -14.41
C VAL A 36 -1.21 22.56 -14.73
N LEU A 37 -1.47 22.27 -16.01
CA LEU A 37 -2.30 21.12 -16.39
C LEU A 37 -1.66 19.79 -15.99
N LEU A 38 -0.34 19.64 -16.12
CA LEU A 38 0.38 18.46 -15.68
C LEU A 38 0.26 18.28 -14.16
N ILE A 39 0.41 19.36 -13.38
CA ILE A 39 0.22 19.34 -11.92
C ILE A 39 -1.21 18.94 -11.57
N ILE A 40 -2.22 19.48 -12.25
CA ILE A 40 -3.64 19.13 -12.01
C ILE A 40 -3.87 17.64 -12.28
N VAL A 41 -3.32 17.09 -13.36
CA VAL A 41 -3.45 15.66 -13.68
C VAL A 41 -2.76 14.80 -12.62
N ILE A 42 -1.57 15.19 -12.15
CA ILE A 42 -0.86 14.49 -11.07
C ILE A 42 -1.66 14.55 -9.77
N CYS A 43 -2.13 15.73 -9.36
CA CYS A 43 -2.96 15.90 -8.18
C CYS A 43 -4.24 15.09 -8.26
N ALA A 44 -4.94 15.12 -9.39
CA ALA A 44 -6.14 14.34 -9.62
C ALA A 44 -5.85 12.83 -9.54
N GLY A 45 -4.73 12.37 -10.11
CA GLY A 45 -4.29 10.98 -10.00
C GLY A 45 -3.99 10.56 -8.57
N LEU A 46 -3.30 11.40 -7.79
CA LEU A 46 -3.00 11.14 -6.38
C LEU A 46 -4.27 11.11 -5.51
N ILE A 47 -5.18 12.06 -5.72
CA ILE A 47 -6.47 12.11 -5.00
C ILE A 47 -7.32 10.89 -5.36
N PHE A 48 -7.45 10.57 -6.66
CA PHE A 48 -8.27 9.45 -7.11
C PHE A 48 -7.69 8.11 -6.68
N GLY A 49 -6.37 7.93 -6.79
CA GLY A 49 -5.68 6.73 -6.32
C GLY A 49 -5.79 6.57 -4.80
N GLY A 50 -5.54 7.64 -4.04
CA GLY A 50 -5.69 7.63 -2.59
C GLY A 50 -7.13 7.33 -2.15
N TYR A 51 -8.10 7.96 -2.80
CA TYR A 51 -9.52 7.73 -2.52
C TYR A 51 -9.95 6.28 -2.80
N TRP A 52 -9.41 5.66 -3.87
CA TRP A 52 -9.64 4.24 -4.16
C TRP A 52 -9.10 3.31 -3.09
N VAL A 53 -7.89 3.57 -2.59
CA VAL A 53 -7.28 2.76 -1.53
C VAL A 53 -8.06 2.88 -0.23
N VAL A 54 -8.39 4.11 0.19
CA VAL A 54 -9.20 4.35 1.39
C VAL A 54 -10.52 3.59 1.31
N ARG A 55 -11.17 3.63 0.15
CA ARG A 55 -12.44 2.95 -0.06
C ARG A 55 -12.36 1.43 0.13
N GLN A 56 -11.32 0.77 -0.40
CA GLN A 56 -11.13 -0.68 -0.22
C GLN A 56 -10.95 -1.06 1.25
N VAL A 57 -10.19 -0.26 1.99
CA VAL A 57 -9.96 -0.47 3.43
C VAL A 57 -11.25 -0.25 4.23
N THR A 58 -11.98 0.83 3.95
CA THR A 58 -13.25 1.11 4.64
C THR A 58 -14.29 0.04 4.37
N GLU A 59 -14.47 -0.39 3.11
CA GLU A 59 -15.40 -1.47 2.77
C GLU A 59 -15.00 -2.80 3.47
N PHE A 60 -13.70 -3.10 3.52
CA PHE A 60 -13.21 -4.27 4.27
C PHE A 60 -13.56 -4.20 5.75
N VAL A 61 -13.29 -3.07 6.41
CA VAL A 61 -13.55 -2.90 7.85
C VAL A 61 -15.05 -2.97 8.14
N GLU A 62 -15.87 -2.26 7.36
CA GLU A 62 -17.32 -2.24 7.51
C GLU A 62 -17.94 -3.64 7.34
N ASP A 63 -17.44 -4.46 6.41
CA ASP A 63 -17.91 -5.83 6.20
C ASP A 63 -17.72 -6.68 7.47
N PHE A 64 -16.59 -6.54 8.17
CA PHE A 64 -16.31 -7.30 9.39
C PHE A 64 -17.06 -6.76 10.61
N GLU A 65 -17.21 -5.44 10.73
CA GLU A 65 -18.05 -4.84 11.78
C GLU A 65 -19.49 -5.33 11.70
N GLN A 66 -20.06 -5.42 10.49
CA GLN A 66 -21.41 -5.93 10.28
C GLN A 66 -21.55 -7.42 10.65
N GLN A 67 -20.46 -8.18 10.57
CA GLN A 67 -20.39 -9.57 11.02
C GLN A 67 -20.25 -9.71 12.54
N GLY A 68 -20.10 -8.60 13.26
CA GLY A 68 -20.00 -8.56 14.73
C GLY A 68 -18.56 -8.56 15.25
N TYR A 69 -17.58 -8.18 14.42
CA TYR A 69 -16.20 -8.02 14.87
C TYR A 69 -16.06 -6.72 15.67
N THR A 70 -15.21 -6.74 16.70
CA THR A 70 -14.86 -5.53 17.46
C THR A 70 -13.87 -4.70 16.64
N LEU A 71 -14.23 -3.45 16.30
CA LEU A 71 -13.31 -2.51 15.64
C LEU A 71 -12.33 -1.91 16.65
N VAL A 72 -11.04 -1.96 16.31
CA VAL A 72 -9.95 -1.27 16.98
C VAL A 72 -9.21 -0.41 15.95
N GLU A 73 -9.32 0.92 16.11
CA GLU A 73 -8.61 1.88 15.26
C GLU A 73 -7.41 2.48 15.99
N GLY A 74 -6.29 2.63 15.28
CA GLY A 74 -5.13 3.33 15.80
C GLY A 74 -4.01 3.45 14.79
N GLN A 75 -3.20 4.52 14.88
CA GLN A 75 -2.03 4.66 14.00
C GLN A 75 -1.01 3.55 14.24
N SER A 76 -0.68 3.29 15.50
CA SER A 76 0.22 2.22 15.92
C SER A 76 -0.42 1.46 17.06
N MET A 77 -0.68 0.17 16.84
CA MET A 77 -1.35 -0.71 17.79
C MET A 77 -0.37 -1.79 18.23
N ASN A 78 -0.23 -1.95 19.55
CA ASN A 78 0.51 -3.06 20.14
C ASN A 78 -0.44 -3.84 21.05
N VAL A 79 -0.72 -5.08 20.66
CA VAL A 79 -1.63 -5.99 21.36
C VAL A 79 -0.80 -6.98 22.17
N THR A 80 -0.72 -6.73 23.47
CA THR A 80 0.02 -7.57 24.43
C THR A 80 -0.90 -8.41 25.32
N THR A 81 -2.21 -8.25 25.18
CA THR A 81 -3.22 -8.98 25.96
C THR A 81 -3.93 -9.98 25.06
N PRO A 82 -4.26 -11.19 25.56
CA PRO A 82 -4.96 -12.19 24.76
C PRO A 82 -6.29 -11.66 24.22
N VAL A 83 -6.60 -12.01 22.98
CA VAL A 83 -7.81 -11.59 22.26
C VAL A 83 -8.71 -12.79 22.06
N THR A 84 -9.81 -12.85 22.80
CA THR A 84 -10.78 -13.96 22.71
C THR A 84 -11.88 -13.73 21.67
N GLU A 85 -12.17 -12.48 21.33
CA GLU A 85 -13.24 -12.13 20.38
C GLU A 85 -12.69 -11.84 18.99
N SER A 86 -13.56 -11.98 17.98
CA SER A 86 -13.17 -11.68 16.61
C SER A 86 -13.03 -10.17 16.46
N THR A 87 -11.87 -9.71 15.98
CA THR A 87 -11.48 -8.29 16.05
C THR A 87 -11.00 -7.80 14.69
N VAL A 88 -11.42 -6.59 14.32
CA VAL A 88 -10.90 -5.88 13.15
C VAL A 88 -9.98 -4.74 13.58
N TYR A 89 -8.74 -4.77 13.09
CA TYR A 89 -7.71 -3.77 13.37
C TYR A 89 -7.52 -2.86 12.15
N ALA A 90 -7.70 -1.56 12.32
CA ALA A 90 -7.53 -0.58 11.24
C ALA A 90 -6.50 0.49 11.64
N GLY A 91 -5.50 0.73 10.79
CA GLY A 91 -4.34 1.55 11.18
C GLY A 91 -3.17 1.62 10.22
N GLU A 92 -2.02 2.12 10.69
CA GLU A 92 -0.76 2.11 9.92
C GLU A 92 0.10 0.91 10.34
N HIS A 93 0.30 0.71 11.63
CA HIS A 93 1.14 -0.35 12.19
C HIS A 93 0.39 -1.19 13.23
N LEU A 94 0.51 -2.50 13.12
CA LEU A 94 -0.02 -3.45 14.09
C LEU A 94 1.06 -4.45 14.51
N MET A 95 1.22 -4.61 15.81
CA MET A 95 2.03 -5.67 16.41
C MET A 95 1.17 -6.47 17.38
N ILE A 96 1.12 -7.79 17.21
CA ILE A 96 0.39 -8.71 18.08
C ILE A 96 1.40 -9.64 18.74
N ASP A 97 1.67 -9.37 20.01
CA ASP A 97 2.56 -10.17 20.88
C ASP A 97 1.77 -11.09 21.82
N ALA A 98 0.47 -11.28 21.56
CA ALA A 98 -0.44 -12.05 22.39
C ALA A 98 -1.17 -13.12 21.60
N ASP A 99 -1.69 -14.12 22.33
CA ASP A 99 -2.49 -15.18 21.73
C ASP A 99 -3.90 -14.69 21.38
N VAL A 100 -4.39 -15.13 20.23
CA VAL A 100 -5.68 -14.79 19.68
C VAL A 100 -6.48 -16.06 19.49
N MET A 101 -7.61 -16.17 20.17
CA MET A 101 -8.53 -17.32 20.02
C MET A 101 -9.59 -17.07 18.94
N GLY A 102 -9.87 -15.80 18.64
CA GLY A 102 -10.85 -15.39 17.64
C GLY A 102 -10.26 -15.26 16.22
N ASN A 103 -11.11 -14.81 15.30
CA ASN A 103 -10.67 -14.44 13.95
C ASN A 103 -10.11 -13.02 13.94
N LEU A 104 -9.14 -12.77 13.06
CA LEU A 104 -8.52 -11.46 12.88
C LEU A 104 -8.84 -10.92 11.50
N ALA A 105 -9.38 -9.71 11.46
CA ALA A 105 -9.41 -8.89 10.25
C ALA A 105 -8.40 -7.75 10.43
N ILE A 106 -7.43 -7.64 9.54
CA ILE A 106 -6.31 -6.72 9.67
C ILE A 106 -6.25 -5.83 8.44
N ALA A 107 -6.50 -4.54 8.65
CA ALA A 107 -6.52 -3.51 7.64
C ALA A 107 -5.49 -2.41 7.96
N VAL A 108 -4.20 -2.75 7.78
CA VAL A 108 -3.08 -1.87 8.15
C VAL A 108 -2.02 -1.79 7.08
N GLN A 109 -1.12 -0.81 7.14
CA GLN A 109 0.02 -0.77 6.24
C GLN A 109 1.00 -1.91 6.51
N SER A 110 1.36 -2.12 7.78
CA SER A 110 2.33 -3.13 8.21
C SER A 110 1.81 -3.87 9.44
N ALA A 111 1.76 -5.19 9.37
CA ALA A 111 1.36 -6.07 10.47
C ALA A 111 2.47 -7.05 10.85
N THR A 112 2.69 -7.24 12.15
CA THR A 112 3.57 -8.28 12.70
C THR A 112 2.83 -9.08 13.74
N ILE A 113 2.82 -10.40 13.58
CA ILE A 113 2.15 -11.33 14.49
C ILE A 113 3.21 -12.25 15.07
N ASN A 114 3.41 -12.18 16.39
CA ASN A 114 4.36 -13.01 17.13
C ASN A 114 3.64 -14.05 18.01
N GLY A 115 2.37 -13.84 18.35
CA GLY A 115 1.56 -14.76 19.14
C GLY A 115 0.92 -15.90 18.34
N ARG A 116 0.21 -16.80 19.04
CA ARG A 116 -0.61 -17.85 18.41
C ARG A 116 -1.94 -17.29 17.96
N VAL A 117 -2.39 -17.64 16.75
CA VAL A 117 -3.72 -17.31 16.24
C VAL A 117 -4.48 -18.61 15.97
N GLU A 118 -5.54 -18.85 16.73
CA GLU A 118 -6.37 -20.05 16.57
C GLU A 118 -7.37 -19.94 15.40
N GLY A 119 -7.83 -18.71 15.12
CA GLY A 119 -8.80 -18.42 14.06
C GLY A 119 -8.17 -18.10 12.71
N ASP A 120 -9.03 -17.65 11.79
CA ASP A 120 -8.63 -17.19 10.46
C ASP A 120 -8.06 -15.76 10.52
N ILE A 121 -7.19 -15.44 9.56
CA ILE A 121 -6.65 -14.10 9.36
C ILE A 121 -7.08 -13.58 7.99
N ASP A 122 -7.88 -12.54 7.97
CA ASP A 122 -8.16 -11.73 6.78
C ASP A 122 -7.24 -10.51 6.78
N PHE A 123 -6.43 -10.35 5.73
CA PHE A 123 -5.43 -9.28 5.66
C PHE A 123 -5.61 -8.40 4.41
N ILE A 124 -5.56 -7.09 4.62
CA ILE A 124 -5.38 -6.07 3.60
C ILE A 124 -4.31 -5.07 4.05
N GLY A 125 -3.23 -4.95 3.27
CA GLY A 125 -2.11 -4.10 3.64
C GLY A 125 -0.93 -4.13 2.68
N GLN A 126 0.19 -3.52 3.09
CA GLN A 126 1.44 -3.62 2.32
C GLN A 126 2.27 -4.81 2.79
N GLU A 127 2.44 -4.97 4.09
CA GLU A 127 3.31 -6.01 4.66
C GLU A 127 2.62 -6.79 5.78
N LEU A 128 2.71 -8.11 5.71
CA LEU A 128 2.34 -9.02 6.79
C LEU A 128 3.54 -9.89 7.14
N VAL A 129 3.95 -9.85 8.41
CA VAL A 129 5.03 -10.68 8.97
C VAL A 129 4.44 -11.63 10.01
N ILE A 130 4.56 -12.94 9.76
CA ILE A 130 4.33 -13.98 10.76
C ILE A 130 5.69 -14.29 11.40
N GLY A 131 5.84 -13.87 12.65
CA GLY A 131 7.05 -14.00 13.44
C GLY A 131 7.45 -15.47 13.67
N PRO A 132 8.71 -15.73 14.05
CA PRO A 132 9.25 -17.09 14.15
C PRO A 132 8.54 -17.95 15.21
N ASP A 133 8.05 -17.33 16.29
CA ASP A 133 7.34 -18.02 17.38
C ASP A 133 5.81 -18.06 17.14
N ALA A 134 5.32 -17.40 16.09
CA ALA A 134 3.91 -17.35 15.78
C ALA A 134 3.43 -18.67 15.19
N VAL A 135 2.22 -19.07 15.59
CA VAL A 135 1.53 -20.24 15.06
C VAL A 135 0.13 -19.84 14.65
N VAL A 136 -0.17 -19.91 13.36
CA VAL A 136 -1.50 -19.66 12.82
C VAL A 136 -2.13 -21.00 12.47
N THR A 137 -3.18 -21.40 13.19
CA THR A 137 -3.86 -22.67 12.93
C THR A 137 -4.95 -22.56 11.88
N GLY A 138 -5.54 -21.38 11.72
CA GLY A 138 -6.55 -21.09 10.68
C GLY A 138 -5.94 -20.69 9.34
N ASP A 139 -6.82 -20.28 8.41
CA ASP A 139 -6.43 -19.86 7.07
C ASP A 139 -6.01 -18.38 7.04
N ILE A 140 -5.07 -18.04 6.15
CA ILE A 140 -4.67 -16.65 5.90
C ILE A 140 -5.22 -16.22 4.54
N ARG A 141 -6.22 -15.34 4.56
CA ARG A 141 -6.87 -14.77 3.38
C ARG A 141 -6.36 -13.36 3.11
N VAL A 142 -5.50 -13.21 2.10
CA VAL A 142 -4.92 -11.92 1.72
C VAL A 142 -5.75 -11.29 0.60
N LYS A 143 -6.56 -10.25 0.90
CA LYS A 143 -7.26 -9.51 -0.17
C LYS A 143 -6.29 -8.72 -1.02
N PHE A 144 -5.33 -8.05 -0.38
CA PHE A 144 -4.23 -7.35 -1.03
C PHE A 144 -3.03 -7.29 -0.08
N GLY A 145 -1.88 -7.76 -0.55
CA GLY A 145 -0.61 -7.70 0.17
C GLY A 145 0.55 -7.44 -0.78
N GLN A 146 1.49 -6.57 -0.44
CA GLN A 146 2.70 -6.43 -1.25
C GLN A 146 3.68 -7.56 -0.91
N VAL A 147 3.99 -7.71 0.37
CA VAL A 147 4.97 -8.66 0.88
C VAL A 147 4.37 -9.42 2.05
N ILE A 148 4.33 -10.76 1.94
CA ILE A 148 3.96 -11.65 3.02
C ILE A 148 5.23 -12.43 3.41
N ILE A 149 5.65 -12.30 4.67
CA ILE A 149 6.83 -12.95 5.22
C ILE A 149 6.38 -13.92 6.30
N VAL A 150 6.67 -15.19 6.13
CA VAL A 150 6.28 -16.25 7.05
C VAL A 150 7.53 -16.92 7.61
N HIS A 151 7.88 -16.55 8.85
CA HIS A 151 8.97 -17.16 9.61
C HIS A 151 8.48 -18.24 10.57
N GLY A 152 7.25 -18.10 11.09
CA GLY A 152 6.61 -19.08 11.96
C GLY A 152 5.89 -20.19 11.21
N THR A 153 4.95 -20.82 11.92
CA THR A 153 4.16 -21.95 11.38
C THR A 153 2.77 -21.47 10.99
N VAL A 154 2.35 -21.82 9.78
CA VAL A 154 0.95 -21.67 9.32
C VAL A 154 0.46 -23.06 8.99
N GLU A 155 -0.51 -23.56 9.77
CA GLU A 155 -1.08 -24.89 9.60
C GLU A 155 -2.20 -24.90 8.53
N GLY A 156 -2.89 -23.77 8.36
CA GLY A 156 -3.88 -23.55 7.32
C GLY A 156 -3.29 -23.17 5.95
N GLU A 157 -4.15 -22.71 5.05
CA GLU A 157 -3.75 -22.27 3.70
C GLU A 157 -3.57 -20.76 3.61
N ILE A 158 -2.54 -20.32 2.88
CA ILE A 158 -2.35 -18.90 2.53
C ILE A 158 -2.93 -18.68 1.14
N THR A 159 -4.09 -18.03 1.07
CA THR A 159 -4.81 -17.74 -0.16
C THR A 159 -4.90 -16.23 -0.43
N GLY A 160 -5.14 -15.86 -1.69
CA GLY A 160 -5.45 -14.48 -2.06
C GLY A 160 -4.41 -13.83 -2.99
N SER A 161 -4.34 -12.50 -2.96
CA SER A 161 -3.55 -11.69 -3.89
C SER A 161 -2.38 -11.01 -3.20
N TYR A 162 -1.16 -11.47 -3.50
CA TYR A 162 0.08 -10.86 -3.03
C TYR A 162 1.17 -10.79 -4.10
N GLN A 163 2.10 -9.83 -4.00
CA GLN A 163 3.21 -9.73 -4.96
C GLN A 163 4.37 -10.67 -4.62
N THR A 164 4.70 -10.77 -3.34
CA THR A 164 5.81 -11.60 -2.85
C THR A 164 5.37 -12.38 -1.64
N LEU A 165 5.58 -13.70 -1.67
CA LEU A 165 5.50 -14.56 -0.49
C LEU A 165 6.90 -15.11 -0.21
N ARG A 166 7.39 -14.90 1.01
CA ARG A 166 8.62 -15.51 1.51
C ARG A 166 8.26 -16.39 2.68
N GLN A 167 8.18 -17.70 2.43
CA GLN A 167 8.08 -18.68 3.48
C GLN A 167 9.49 -19.23 3.73
N ASN A 168 9.91 -19.34 4.99
CA ASN A 168 11.06 -20.19 5.29
C ASN A 168 10.69 -21.59 4.83
N GLU A 169 11.33 -22.08 3.77
CA GLU A 169 11.16 -23.46 3.30
C GLU A 169 11.44 -24.39 4.49
N SER A 170 10.37 -25.00 5.03
CA SER A 170 10.49 -26.17 5.89
C SER A 170 11.33 -27.19 5.11
N PRO A 171 12.39 -27.78 5.69
CA PRO A 171 13.17 -28.79 4.99
C PRO A 171 12.19 -29.87 4.54
N ALA A 172 12.10 -30.10 3.23
CA ALA A 172 11.41 -31.26 2.70
C ALA A 172 11.82 -32.45 3.57
N ALA A 173 10.85 -33.06 4.23
CA ALA A 173 11.08 -34.25 5.02
C ALA A 173 11.93 -35.21 4.18
N PRO A 174 13.02 -35.78 4.71
CA PRO A 174 13.80 -36.74 3.94
C PRO A 174 12.83 -37.82 3.50
N GLU A 175 12.68 -37.99 2.18
CA GLU A 175 11.93 -39.12 1.65
C GLU A 175 12.57 -40.38 2.25
N ASP A 176 11.76 -41.06 3.05
CA ASP A 176 12.10 -42.24 3.84
C ASP A 176 12.34 -43.40 2.87
N GLY A 177 13.51 -43.40 2.24
CA GLY A 177 14.08 -44.52 1.50
C GLY A 177 14.65 -45.53 2.48
N ALA A 178 13.76 -46.14 3.24
CA ALA A 178 14.03 -47.32 4.03
C ALA A 178 13.91 -48.57 3.13
N ASP A 179 14.92 -48.82 2.31
CA ASP A 179 15.15 -50.12 1.67
C ASP A 179 16.26 -50.87 2.40
N SER A 180 15.94 -51.28 3.62
CA SER A 180 16.59 -52.41 4.27
C SER A 180 16.10 -53.71 3.63
N GLU A 181 16.62 -54.08 2.46
CA GLU A 181 16.49 -55.44 1.94
C GLU A 181 17.79 -56.20 2.21
N SER A 182 17.88 -56.71 3.44
CA SER A 182 18.88 -57.68 3.83
C SER A 182 18.53 -59.06 3.26
N ALA A 183 19.50 -59.66 2.59
CA ALA A 183 19.77 -61.10 2.55
C ALA A 183 18.66 -62.03 2.05
N ASN A 184 18.81 -62.50 0.80
CA ASN A 184 18.93 -63.94 0.58
C ASN A 184 19.64 -64.20 -0.75
N ASP A 185 20.75 -64.93 -0.69
CA ASP A 185 21.20 -65.92 -1.68
C ASP A 185 22.69 -66.25 -1.44
N ILE A 186 22.92 -67.00 -0.36
CA ILE A 186 23.97 -68.01 -0.28
C ILE A 186 23.20 -69.31 -0.12
N GLU A 187 23.26 -70.26 -1.05
CA GLU A 187 24.23 -71.38 -1.13
C GLU A 187 23.66 -72.37 -2.19
N PRO A 188 24.31 -73.51 -2.49
CA PRO A 188 25.67 -73.74 -2.97
C PRO A 188 25.71 -74.44 -4.36
#